data_AF-A0A023EFE4-F1
#
_entry.id   AF-A0A023EFE4-F1
#
_cell.length_a   1.000
_cell.length_b   1.000
_cell.length_c   1.000
_cell.angle_alpha   90.00
_cell.angle_beta   90.00
_cell.angle_gamma   90.00
#
_symmetry.space_group_name_H-M   'P 1'
#
loop_
_entity.id
_entity.type
_entity.pdbx_description
1 polymer ?
#
loop_
_entity_poly.entity_id
_entity_poly.type
_entity_poly.pdbx_seq_one_letter_code
_entity_poly.pdbx_strand_id
1 'polypeptide(L)'
;DESMCQYAQAWANNLASKNILQHRTEKRFGENLYVVFGKANCSGADAVQSWYKEIKDYTFGQPDPGVKFSKVGHFTQVVWKSSKRLGVGMAIASGGNGVYVVCNYDPPGNFRNRYAENVTNK
;
A
#
# COMPACT_ATOMS: atom_id res chain seq x y z
N ASP A 1 9.92 -5.88 9.22
CA ASP A 1 11.10 -5.14 9.71
C ASP A 1 10.60 -4.18 10.78
N GLU A 2 11.10 -4.28 12.01
CA GLU A 2 10.53 -3.55 13.16
C GLU A 2 10.60 -2.03 12.97
N SER A 3 11.73 -1.53 12.45
CA SER A 3 11.93 -0.09 12.20
C SER A 3 10.96 0.42 11.13
N MET A 4 10.67 -0.40 10.11
CA MET A 4 9.67 -0.07 9.10
C MET A 4 8.25 -0.12 9.67
N CYS A 5 7.93 -1.06 10.57
CA CYS A 5 6.62 -1.09 11.24
C CYS A 5 6.40 0.17 12.08
N GLN A 6 7.40 0.62 12.83
CA GLN A 6 7.34 1.87 13.59
C GLN A 6 7.12 3.08 12.67
N TYR A 7 7.83 3.12 11.54
CA TYR A 7 7.69 4.18 10.53
C TYR A 7 6.28 4.22 9.91
N ALA A 8 5.74 3.05 9.54
CA ALA A 8 4.39 2.90 9.01
C ALA A 8 3.33 3.27 10.06
N GLN A 9 3.54 2.84 11.31
CA GLN A 9 2.64 3.13 12.43
C GLN A 9 2.56 4.62 12.74
N ALA A 10 3.70 5.33 12.72
CA ALA A 10 3.72 6.78 12.88
C ALA A 10 2.90 7.48 11.79
N TRP A 11 2.93 6.98 10.54
CA TRP A 11 2.10 7.53 9.47
C TRP A 11 0.62 7.22 9.67
N ALA A 12 0.28 5.96 10.01
CA ALA A 12 -1.10 5.56 10.29
C ALA A 12 -1.72 6.44 11.37
N ASN A 13 -0.99 6.69 12.47
CA ASN A 13 -1.41 7.60 13.54
C ASN A 13 -1.67 9.02 13.03
N ASN A 14 -0.77 9.57 12.21
CA ASN A 14 -0.93 10.91 11.62
C ASN A 14 -2.18 10.97 10.70
N LEU A 15 -2.39 9.98 9.84
CA LEU A 15 -3.57 9.91 8.96
C LEU A 15 -4.87 9.81 9.76
N ALA A 16 -4.89 8.94 10.77
CA ALA A 16 -6.03 8.74 11.66
C ALA A 16 -6.36 9.99 12.48
N SER A 17 -5.35 10.72 12.97
CA SER A 17 -5.55 11.97 13.74
C SER A 17 -6.12 13.11 12.91
N LYS A 18 -5.80 13.14 11.61
CA LYS A 18 -6.25 14.17 10.67
C LYS A 18 -7.49 13.76 9.89
N ASN A 19 -7.89 12.50 9.99
CA ASN A 19 -8.98 11.91 9.23
C ASN A 19 -8.81 12.07 7.70
N ILE A 20 -7.58 11.90 7.20
CA ILE A 20 -7.23 12.04 5.78
C ILE A 20 -6.51 10.81 5.27
N LEU A 21 -6.70 10.46 3.98
CA LEU A 21 -5.92 9.43 3.31
C LEU A 21 -4.97 10.09 2.30
N GLN A 22 -3.68 10.16 2.62
CA GLN A 22 -2.68 10.75 1.74
C GLN A 22 -1.33 10.06 1.89
N HIS A 23 -0.61 9.98 0.77
CA HIS A 23 0.76 9.50 0.78
C HIS A 23 1.69 10.42 1.56
N ARG A 24 2.73 9.84 2.15
CA ARG A 24 3.81 10.63 2.74
C ARG A 24 4.60 11.35 1.64
N THR A 25 5.00 12.59 1.90
CA THR A 25 5.80 13.39 0.97
C THR A 25 7.22 12.84 0.80
N GLU A 26 7.81 12.34 1.88
CA GLU A 26 9.11 11.67 1.91
C GLU A 26 9.03 10.26 1.32
N LYS A 27 9.53 10.09 0.09
CA LYS A 27 9.47 8.82 -0.65
C LYS A 27 10.63 7.86 -0.34
N ARG A 28 10.88 7.60 0.95
CA ARG A 28 11.92 6.65 1.38
C ARG A 28 11.59 5.20 1.02
N PHE A 29 10.32 4.83 1.09
CA PHE A 29 9.82 3.47 0.86
C PHE A 29 8.69 3.49 -0.18
N GLY A 30 8.37 2.32 -0.74
CA GLY A 30 7.08 2.11 -1.40
C GLY A 30 5.96 2.21 -0.37
N GLU A 31 4.76 2.57 -0.78
CA GLU A 31 3.66 2.80 0.16
C GLU A 31 2.31 2.39 -0.43
N ASN A 32 1.59 1.54 0.30
CA ASN A 32 0.17 1.30 0.09
C ASN A 32 -0.61 1.83 1.29
N LEU A 33 -1.76 2.45 0.99
CA LEU A 33 -2.66 3.00 1.99
C LEU A 33 -4.03 2.35 1.87
N TYR A 34 -4.69 2.15 2.99
CA TYR A 34 -6.05 1.66 3.05
C TYR A 34 -6.80 2.36 4.18
N VAL A 35 -8.07 2.67 3.95
CA VAL A 35 -8.97 3.18 4.98
C VAL A 35 -10.32 2.52 4.83
N VAL A 36 -10.94 2.20 5.96
CA VAL A 36 -12.35 1.83 6.02
C VAL A 36 -13.03 2.68 7.09
N PHE A 37 -14.14 3.32 6.72
CA PHE A 37 -14.96 4.10 7.64
C PHE A 37 -16.15 3.28 8.14
N GLY A 38 -16.64 3.59 9.34
CA GLY A 38 -17.86 3.00 9.91
C GLY A 38 -17.76 1.52 10.29
N LYS A 39 -16.56 0.91 10.23
CA LYS A 39 -16.29 -0.43 10.72
C LYS A 39 -15.17 -0.38 11.75
N ALA A 40 -15.46 -0.80 12.98
CA ALA A 40 -14.47 -0.91 14.05
C ALA A 40 -13.49 -2.08 13.83
N ASN A 41 -13.90 -3.09 13.05
CA ASN A 41 -13.10 -4.29 12.81
C ASN A 41 -12.58 -4.27 11.36
N CYS A 42 -11.28 -3.99 11.23
CA CYS A 42 -10.53 -4.14 10.00
C CYS A 42 -9.23 -4.88 10.32
N SER A 43 -8.93 -5.90 9.55
CA SER A 43 -7.68 -6.64 9.65
C SER A 43 -6.68 -6.19 8.58
N GLY A 44 -5.41 -6.49 8.78
CA GLY A 44 -4.41 -6.32 7.73
C GLY A 44 -4.73 -7.14 6.47
N ALA A 45 -5.44 -8.27 6.63
CA ALA A 45 -5.85 -9.10 5.50
C ALA A 45 -6.87 -8.41 4.59
N ASP A 46 -7.77 -7.60 5.17
CA ASP A 46 -8.76 -6.82 4.38
C ASP A 46 -8.06 -5.80 3.47
N ALA A 47 -7.05 -5.10 4.01
CA ALA A 47 -6.25 -4.14 3.25
C ALA A 47 -5.49 -4.84 2.11
N VAL A 48 -4.80 -5.95 2.41
CA VAL A 48 -4.04 -6.72 1.41
C VAL A 48 -4.97 -7.29 0.33
N GLN A 49 -6.14 -7.81 0.70
CA GLN A 49 -7.10 -8.34 -0.26
C GLN A 49 -7.66 -7.23 -1.15
N SER A 50 -7.95 -6.05 -0.58
CA SER A 50 -8.39 -4.87 -1.36
C SER A 50 -7.34 -4.46 -2.39
N TRP A 51 -6.08 -4.33 -1.97
CA TRP A 51 -4.97 -4.01 -2.87
C TRP A 51 -4.77 -5.07 -3.94
N TYR A 52 -4.83 -6.36 -3.58
CA TYR A 52 -4.60 -7.44 -4.53
C TYR A 52 -5.71 -7.55 -5.59
N LYS A 53 -6.97 -7.20 -5.26
CA LYS A 53 -8.11 -7.24 -6.19
C LYS A 53 -7.93 -6.34 -7.42
N GLU A 54 -7.03 -5.36 -7.37
CA GLU A 54 -6.64 -4.55 -8.51
C GLU A 54 -6.01 -5.37 -9.66
N ILE A 55 -5.58 -6.61 -9.40
CA ILE A 55 -5.11 -7.55 -10.44
C ILE A 55 -6.08 -7.68 -11.61
N LYS A 56 -7.39 -7.54 -11.36
CA LYS A 56 -8.44 -7.62 -12.39
C LYS A 56 -8.29 -6.55 -13.49
N ASP A 57 -7.67 -5.43 -13.17
CA ASP A 57 -7.46 -4.29 -14.06
C ASP A 57 -6.02 -4.28 -14.64
N TYR A 58 -5.15 -5.17 -14.17
CA TYR A 58 -3.75 -5.25 -14.56
C TYR A 58 -3.54 -6.02 -15.86
N THR A 59 -2.63 -5.53 -16.70
CA THR A 59 -2.25 -6.18 -17.96
C THR A 59 -0.78 -6.59 -17.88
N PHE A 60 -0.52 -7.89 -17.81
CA PHE A 60 0.82 -8.44 -17.71
C PHE A 60 1.63 -8.24 -19.00
N GLY A 61 2.97 -8.24 -18.86
CA GLY A 61 3.91 -8.11 -19.97
C GLY A 61 4.09 -6.68 -20.52
N GLN A 62 3.33 -5.70 -20.02
CA GLN A 62 3.52 -4.30 -20.40
C GLN A 62 4.70 -3.67 -19.63
N PRO A 63 5.46 -2.75 -20.25
CA PRO A 63 6.58 -2.09 -19.59
C PRO A 63 6.14 -1.13 -18.47
N ASP A 64 4.92 -0.61 -18.55
CA ASP A 64 4.33 0.35 -17.60
C ASP A 64 2.79 0.32 -17.65
N PRO A 65 2.07 0.52 -16.53
CA PRO A 65 0.60 0.59 -16.51
C PRO A 65 0.03 1.93 -17.05
N GLY A 66 0.85 2.96 -17.23
CA GLY A 66 0.48 4.25 -17.77
C GLY A 66 -0.69 4.89 -17.03
N VAL A 67 -1.73 5.29 -17.76
CA VAL A 67 -2.96 5.88 -17.20
C VAL A 67 -3.71 4.95 -16.25
N LYS A 68 -3.45 3.64 -16.27
CA LYS A 68 -4.06 2.67 -15.36
C LYS A 68 -3.37 2.61 -14.00
N PHE A 69 -2.26 3.33 -13.78
CA PHE A 69 -1.49 3.25 -12.53
C PHE A 69 -2.35 3.45 -11.28
N SER A 70 -3.30 4.40 -11.30
CA SER A 70 -4.22 4.65 -10.18
C SER A 70 -5.16 3.48 -9.86
N LYS A 71 -5.32 2.52 -10.78
CA LYS A 71 -6.16 1.32 -10.60
C LYS A 71 -5.38 0.07 -10.23
N VAL A 72 -4.06 0.07 -10.40
CA VAL A 72 -3.22 -1.15 -10.28
C VAL A 72 -1.98 -0.96 -9.40
N GLY A 73 -1.74 0.27 -8.93
CA GLY A 73 -0.54 0.65 -8.19
C GLY A 73 -0.38 -0.11 -6.88
N HIS A 74 -1.47 -0.41 -6.17
CA HIS A 74 -1.36 -1.15 -4.93
C HIS A 74 -1.06 -2.62 -5.19
N PHE A 75 -1.75 -3.25 -6.16
CA PHE A 75 -1.47 -4.63 -6.55
C PHE A 75 -0.02 -4.80 -6.99
N THR A 76 0.44 -3.94 -7.90
CA THR A 76 1.80 -4.02 -8.45
C THR A 76 2.87 -3.87 -7.36
N GLN A 77 2.64 -3.03 -6.35
CA GLN A 77 3.52 -2.93 -5.19
C GLN A 77 3.47 -4.17 -4.29
N VAL A 78 2.29 -4.77 -4.06
CA VAL A 78 2.12 -6.00 -3.25
C VAL A 78 2.95 -7.15 -3.81
N VAL A 79 2.95 -7.33 -5.13
CA VAL A 79 3.63 -8.46 -5.79
C VAL A 79 5.00 -8.10 -6.34
N TRP A 80 5.52 -6.91 -6.05
CA TRP A 80 6.78 -6.42 -6.62
C TRP A 80 7.97 -7.28 -6.19
N LYS A 81 8.47 -8.13 -7.10
CA LYS A 81 9.52 -9.13 -6.85
C LYS A 81 10.76 -8.60 -6.12
N SER A 82 11.19 -7.38 -6.43
CA SER A 82 12.40 -6.80 -5.85
C SER A 82 12.21 -6.28 -4.42
N SER A 83 10.97 -6.00 -3.98
CA SER A 83 10.69 -5.61 -2.59
C SER A 83 10.97 -6.80 -1.67
N LYS A 84 11.85 -6.63 -0.69
CA LYS A 84 12.30 -7.72 0.21
C LYS A 84 11.80 -7.58 1.63
N ARG A 85 11.47 -6.36 2.04
CA ARG A 85 11.02 -6.05 3.39
C ARG A 85 9.75 -5.25 3.34
N LEU A 86 8.95 -5.44 4.37
CA LEU A 86 7.79 -4.61 4.62
C LEU A 86 7.66 -4.27 6.10
N GLY A 87 6.98 -3.16 6.36
CA GLY A 87 6.52 -2.74 7.67
C GLY A 87 5.09 -2.22 7.57
N VAL A 88 4.27 -2.56 8.56
CA VAL A 88 2.84 -2.23 8.56
C VAL A 88 2.50 -1.48 9.83
N GLY A 89 1.66 -0.46 9.69
CA GLY A 89 1.06 0.30 10.77
C GLY A 89 -0.45 0.36 10.62
N MET A 90 -1.16 0.32 11.74
CA MET A 90 -2.62 0.43 11.78
C MET A 90 -3.06 1.36 12.90
N ALA A 91 -3.97 2.29 12.60
CA ALA A 91 -4.48 3.24 13.58
C ALA A 91 -5.99 3.44 13.41
N ILE A 92 -6.67 3.66 14.54
CA ILE A 92 -8.09 3.99 14.57
C ILE A 92 -8.22 5.51 14.70
N ALA A 93 -9.06 6.12 13.86
CA ALA A 93 -9.32 7.56 13.92
C ALA A 93 -9.92 8.00 15.26
N SER A 94 -9.61 9.24 15.65
CA SER A 94 -10.20 9.86 16.83
C SER A 94 -11.72 9.92 16.67
N GLY A 95 -12.44 9.19 17.51
CA GLY A 95 -13.89 8.99 17.40
C GLY A 95 -14.32 7.59 16.93
N GLY A 96 -13.37 6.69 16.65
CA GLY A 96 -13.66 5.27 16.34
C GLY A 96 -14.32 5.04 14.98
N ASN A 97 -14.35 6.06 14.12
CA ASN A 97 -15.11 6.08 12.88
C ASN A 97 -14.33 5.59 11.65
N GLY A 98 -13.06 5.21 11.80
CA GLY A 98 -12.29 4.61 10.71
C GLY A 98 -10.99 3.93 11.14
N VAL A 99 -10.59 2.93 10.37
CA VAL A 99 -9.31 2.22 10.52
C VAL A 99 -8.43 2.56 9.33
N TYR A 100 -7.21 3.03 9.61
CA TYR A 100 -6.19 3.40 8.65
C TYR A 100 -5.07 2.37 8.68
N VAL A 101 -4.69 1.86 7.51
CA VAL A 101 -3.58 0.92 7.35
C VAL A 101 -2.56 1.52 6.39
N VAL A 102 -1.31 1.50 6.82
CA VAL A 102 -0.14 1.92 6.03
C VAL A 102 0.79 0.71 5.91
N CYS A 103 1.19 0.38 4.69
CA CYS A 103 2.20 -0.63 4.43
C CYS A 103 3.35 0.00 3.65
N ASN A 104 4.57 -0.10 4.19
CA ASN A 104 5.78 0.36 3.53
C ASN A 104 6.60 -0.81 2.99
N TYR A 105 7.21 -0.62 1.82
CA TYR A 105 7.95 -1.65 1.07
C TYR A 105 9.37 -1.20 0.77
N ASP A 106 10.34 -2.10 0.93
CA ASP A 106 11.74 -1.82 0.67
C ASP A 106 12.46 -2.98 -0.06
N PRO A 107 13.18 -2.72 -1.16
CA PRO A 107 13.18 -1.48 -1.95
C PRO A 107 11.77 -1.07 -2.44
N PRO A 108 11.52 0.22 -2.73
CA PRO A 108 10.27 0.67 -3.31
C PRO A 108 9.95 -0.05 -4.63
N GLY A 109 8.66 -0.24 -4.90
CA GLY A 109 8.16 -0.78 -6.16
C GLY A 109 7.74 0.30 -7.16
N ASN A 110 7.02 -0.12 -8.20
CA ASN A 110 6.34 0.76 -9.15
C ASN A 110 7.24 1.71 -9.94
N PHE A 111 8.49 1.30 -10.17
CA PHE A 111 9.40 2.03 -11.06
C PHE A 111 9.03 1.79 -12.53
N ARG A 112 8.93 2.88 -13.30
CA ARG A 112 8.66 2.84 -14.74
C ARG A 112 9.67 1.92 -15.44
N ASN A 113 9.19 1.18 -16.45
CA ASN A 113 9.98 0.22 -17.24
C ASN A 113 10.55 -0.97 -16.45
N ARG A 114 10.12 -1.18 -15.19
CA ARG A 114 10.55 -2.32 -14.36
C ARG A 114 9.39 -3.28 -14.04
N TYR A 115 8.21 -3.08 -14.63
CA TYR A 115 7.02 -3.88 -14.32
C TYR A 115 7.13 -5.33 -14.83
N ALA A 116 7.58 -5.54 -16.07
CA ALA A 116 7.66 -6.89 -16.65
C ALA A 116 8.56 -7.86 -15.87
N GLU A 117 9.63 -7.36 -15.23
CA GLU A 117 10.54 -8.17 -14.40
C GLU A 117 10.06 -8.33 -12.94
N ASN A 118 9.19 -7.44 -12.45
CA ASN A 118 8.77 -7.40 -11.04
C ASN A 118 7.34 -7.89 -10.81
N VAL A 119 6.47 -7.85 -11.82
CA VAL A 119 5.06 -8.24 -11.73
C VAL A 119 4.80 -9.33 -12.78
N THR A 120 5.19 -10.55 -12.44
CA THR A 120 5.15 -11.70 -13.34
C THR A 120 3.88 -12.53 -13.11
N ASN A 121 3.21 -12.93 -14.19
CA ASN A 121 2.24 -14.03 -14.13
C ASN A 121 3.01 -15.31 -13.74
N LYS A 122 2.62 -15.94 -12.64
CA LYS A 122 2.85 -17.39 -12.51
C LYS A 122 1.61 -18.09 -13.03
#